data_AF-A0A117LEM5-F1
#
_entry.id   AF-A0A117LEM5-F1
#
_cell.length_a   1.000
_cell.length_b   1.000
_cell.length_c   1.000
_cell.angle_alpha   90.00
_cell.angle_beta   90.00
_cell.angle_gamma   90.00
#
_symmetry.space_group_name_H-M   'P 1'
#
loop_
_entity.id
_entity.type
_entity.pdbx_description
1 polymer ?
#
loop_
_entity_poly.entity_id
_entity_poly.type
_entity_poly.pdbx_seq_one_letter_code
_entity_poly.pdbx_strand_id
1 'polypeptide(L)' 'MAKYLSDRTKYALAREMGVAHLIKGNYYGYLSSRDCGRFVQKAIELAERAMR' A
#
# COMPACT_ATOMS: atom_id res chain seq x y z
N MET A 1 -7.93 0.64 -9.77
CA MET A 1 -6.84 0.89 -8.80
C MET A 1 -5.52 0.18 -9.15
N ALA A 2 -5.25 -0.13 -10.44
CA ALA A 2 -3.99 -0.73 -10.91
C ALA A 2 -3.11 0.26 -11.70
N LYS A 3 -3.51 1.54 -11.77
CA LYS A 3 -2.91 2.52 -12.71
C LYS A 3 -1.49 2.95 -12.32
N TYR A 4 -1.16 2.95 -11.02
CA TYR A 4 0.11 3.52 -10.52
C TYR A 4 0.98 2.54 -9.73
N LEU A 5 0.37 1.56 -9.05
CA LEU A 5 1.09 0.54 -8.28
C LEU A 5 0.70 -0.85 -8.77
N SER A 6 1.70 -1.70 -9.00
CA SER A 6 1.48 -3.13 -9.27
C SER A 6 0.83 -3.83 -8.08
N ASP A 7 0.08 -4.90 -8.30
CA ASP A 7 -0.54 -5.68 -7.21
C ASP A 7 0.51 -6.22 -6.23
N ARG A 8 1.65 -6.66 -6.77
CA ARG A 8 2.80 -7.10 -5.96
C ARG A 8 3.30 -5.99 -5.04
N THR A 9 3.45 -4.77 -5.55
CA THR A 9 3.89 -3.61 -4.77
C THR A 9 2.88 -3.29 -3.68
N LYS A 10 1.58 -3.24 -4.02
CA LYS A 10 0.53 -2.93 -3.04
C LYS A 10 0.49 -3.93 -1.88
N TYR A 11 0.61 -5.23 -2.20
CA TYR A 11 0.69 -6.28 -1.19
C TYR A 11 1.98 -6.23 -0.35
N ALA A 12 3.11 -5.85 -0.94
CA ALA A 12 4.35 -5.67 -0.21
C ALA A 12 4.24 -4.53 0.83
N LEU A 13 3.70 -3.38 0.43
CA LEU A 13 3.46 -2.26 1.34
C LEU A 13 2.51 -2.64 2.47
N ALA A 14 1.42 -3.36 2.16
CA ALA A 14 0.48 -3.81 3.17
C ALA A 14 1.09 -4.79 4.18
N ARG A 15 2.02 -5.64 3.75
CA ARG A 15 2.78 -6.53 4.64
C ARG A 15 3.73 -5.75 5.54
N GLU A 16 4.47 -4.78 4.99
CA GLU A 16 5.37 -3.91 5.77
C GLU A 16 4.60 -3.14 6.84
N MET A 17 3.38 -2.70 6.52
CA MET A 17 2.50 -2.00 7.45
C MET A 17 1.80 -2.91 8.47
N GLY A 18 1.88 -4.24 8.33
CA GLY A 18 1.19 -5.21 9.19
C GLY A 18 -0.33 -5.31 8.93
N VAL A 19 -0.86 -4.70 7.87
CA VAL A 19 -2.30 -4.65 7.56
C VAL A 19 -2.73 -5.61 6.46
N ALA A 20 -1.82 -6.45 5.96
CA ALA A 20 -2.10 -7.39 4.86
C ALA A 20 -3.28 -8.33 5.15
N HIS A 21 -3.51 -8.67 6.41
CA HIS A 21 -4.63 -9.52 6.85
C HIS A 21 -6.02 -8.90 6.63
N LEU A 22 -6.09 -7.58 6.41
CA LEU A 22 -7.33 -6.86 6.11
C LEU A 22 -7.67 -6.84 4.61
N ILE A 23 -6.74 -7.26 3.74
CA ILE A 23 -6.93 -7.20 2.29
C ILE A 23 -7.61 -8.47 1.80
N LYS A 24 -8.68 -8.31 1.01
CA LYS A 24 -9.37 -9.43 0.34
C LYS A 24 -9.19 -9.31 -1.17
N GLY A 25 -8.27 -10.09 -1.74
CA GLY A 25 -7.96 -10.00 -3.16
C GLY A 25 -7.45 -8.60 -3.53
N ASN A 26 -8.17 -7.87 -4.38
CA ASN A 26 -7.81 -6.49 -4.72
C ASN A 26 -8.59 -5.42 -3.93
N TYR A 27 -9.32 -5.83 -2.89
CA TYR A 27 -10.12 -4.94 -2.06
C TYR A 27 -9.35 -4.49 -0.80
N TYR A 28 -9.15 -3.17 -0.70
CA TYR A 28 -8.45 -2.48 0.40
C TYR A 28 -9.41 -1.67 1.29
N GLY A 29 -10.73 -1.80 1.08
CA GLY A 29 -11.73 -0.97 1.77
C GLY A 29 -11.93 -1.29 3.26
N TYR A 30 -11.31 -2.36 3.77
CA TYR A 30 -11.29 -2.66 5.21
C TYR A 30 -10.21 -1.88 5.97
N LEU A 31 -9.34 -1.14 5.27
CA LEU A 31 -8.37 -0.26 5.92
C LEU A 31 -9.07 0.94 6.56
N SER A 32 -8.61 1.35 7.75
CA SER A 32 -9.05 2.60 8.34
C SER A 32 -8.52 3.79 7.52
N SER A 33 -9.14 4.97 7.63
CA SER A 33 -8.65 6.19 6.96
C SER A 33 -7.20 6.51 7.32
N ARG A 34 -6.79 6.19 8.55
CA ARG A 34 -5.40 6.34 9.02
C ARG A 34 -4.46 5.38 8.29
N ASP A 35 -4.86 4.12 8.12
CA ASP A 35 -4.05 3.13 7.41
C ASP A 35 -3.96 3.47 5.92
N CYS A 36 -5.03 3.97 5.30
CA CYS A 36 -4.98 4.50 3.93
C CYS A 36 -3.94 5.63 3.80
N GLY A 37 -3.92 6.58 4.75
CA GLY A 37 -2.93 7.66 4.77
C GLY A 37 -1.49 7.14 4.89
N ARG A 38 -1.25 6.21 5.83
CA ARG A 38 0.07 5.56 6.00
C ARG A 38 0.48 4.77 4.76
N PHE A 39 -0.47 4.15 4.06
CA PHE A 39 -0.20 3.40 2.83
C PHE A 39 0.29 4.31 1.72
N VAL A 40 -0.35 5.48 1.54
CA VAL A 40 0.08 6.49 0.56
C VAL A 40 1.44 7.05 0.93
N GLN A 41 1.66 7.39 2.21
CA GLN A 41 2.97 7.85 2.70
C GLN A 41 4.08 6.83 2.36
N LYS A 42 3.85 5.55 2.61
CA LYS A 42 4.79 4.47 2.30
C LYS A 42 5.04 4.31 0.80
N ALA A 43 4.02 4.49 -0.03
CA ALA A 43 4.20 4.48 -1.48
C ALA A 43 5.08 5.64 -1.97
N ILE A 44 4.93 6.84 -1.38
CA ILE A 44 5.76 8.01 -1.69
C ILE A 44 7.20 7.78 -1.23
N GLU A 45 7.43 7.32 0.01
CA GLU A 45 8.76 6.98 0.52
C GLU A 45 9.49 5.99 -0.40
N LEU A 46 8.78 4.97 -0.89
CA LEU A 46 9.34 4.00 -1.82
C LEU A 46 9.74 4.65 -3.16
N ALA A 47 8.89 5.53 -3.68
CA ALA A 47 9.16 6.24 -4.94
C ALA A 47 10.36 7.19 -4.81
N GLU A 48 10.45 7.97 -3.74
CA GLU A 48 11.58 8.87 -3.49
C GLU A 48 12.90 8.10 -3.35
N ARG A 49 12.88 6.95 -2.66
CA ARG A 49 14.06 6.07 -2.56
C ARG A 49 14.52 5.51 -3.90
N ALA A 50 13.60 5.25 -4.83
CA ALA A 50 13.91 4.72 -6.15
C ALA A 50 14.42 5.77 -7.14
N MET A 51 14.16 7.06 -6.87
CA MET A 51 14.65 8.18 -7.68
C MET A 51 16.03 8.69 -7.26
N ARG A 52 16.55 8.18 -6.14
CA ARG A 52 17.87 8.51 -5.60
C ARG A 52 18.90 7.48 -6.04
#